data_AF-A0A2U1LXU2-F1
#
_entry.id   AF-A0A2U1LXU2-F1
#
_cell.length_a   1.000
_cell.length_b   1.000
_cell.length_c   1.000
_cell.angle_alpha   90.00
_cell.angle_beta   90.00
_cell.angle_gamma   90.00
#
_symmetry.space_group_name_H-M   'P 1'
#
loop_
_entity.id
_entity.type
_entity.pdbx_description
1 polymer ?
#
loop_
_entity_poly.entity_id
_entity_poly.type
_entity_poly.pdbx_seq_one_letter_code
_entity_poly.pdbx_strand_id
1 'polypeptide(L)' 'MFHNYLGCVKYPQGRCFVRPSGTEDAVRVYAEANIQETADELAFSFSKVVDQFLGFSSS' A
#
# COMPACT_ATOMS: atom_id res chain seq x y z
N MET A 1 -14.85 -4.54 5.93
CA MET A 1 -14.61 -5.11 4.58
C MET A 1 -13.59 -4.22 3.89
N PHE A 2 -12.30 -4.48 4.10
CA PHE A 2 -11.22 -3.66 3.51
C PHE A 2 -10.90 -4.18 2.11
N HIS A 3 -10.96 -3.28 1.12
CA HIS A 3 -10.72 -3.50 -0.31
C HIS A 3 -9.42 -4.29 -0.56
N ASN A 4 -9.54 -5.57 -0.90
CA ASN A 4 -8.41 -6.47 -1.19
C ASN A 4 -8.10 -6.61 -2.71
N TYR A 5 -8.80 -5.90 -3.60
CA TYR A 5 -8.93 -6.36 -4.98
C TYR A 5 -8.13 -5.61 -6.07
N LEU A 6 -7.36 -4.57 -5.75
CA LEU A 6 -6.66 -3.81 -6.81
C LEU A 6 -5.17 -4.15 -6.99
N GLY A 7 -4.51 -4.83 -6.03
CA GLY A 7 -3.08 -5.15 -6.12
C GLY A 7 -2.75 -6.60 -6.51
N CYS A 8 -3.65 -7.56 -6.27
CA CYS A 8 -3.30 -8.99 -6.30
C CYS A 8 -3.22 -9.60 -7.73
N VAL A 9 -3.77 -8.94 -8.75
CA VAL A 9 -3.81 -9.51 -10.12
C VAL A 9 -2.47 -9.36 -10.84
N LYS A 10 -1.70 -8.31 -10.49
CA LYS A 10 -0.41 -8.02 -11.16
C LYS A 10 0.77 -8.79 -10.54
N TYR A 11 0.62 -9.23 -9.28
CA TYR A 11 1.67 -9.88 -8.52
C TYR A 11 1.13 -11.18 -7.90
N PRO A 12 1.35 -12.34 -8.53
CA PRO A 12 0.91 -13.61 -7.96
C PRO A 12 1.52 -13.78 -6.56
N GLN A 13 0.66 -13.99 -5.55
CA GLN A 13 0.98 -14.03 -4.12
C GLN A 13 1.37 -12.69 -3.46
N GLY A 14 1.29 -11.57 -4.18
CA GLY A 14 1.49 -10.25 -3.60
C GLY A 14 0.36 -9.88 -2.64
N ARG A 15 0.71 -9.44 -1.44
CA ARG A 15 -0.25 -8.91 -0.44
C ARG A 15 0.20 -7.55 0.03
N CYS A 16 -0.75 -6.66 0.24
CA CYS A 16 -0.48 -5.34 0.79
C CYS A 16 -1.62 -4.91 1.71
N PHE A 17 -1.28 -4.22 2.78
CA PHE A 17 -2.24 -3.65 3.70
C PHE A 17 -1.70 -2.39 4.35
N VAL A 18 -2.62 -1.60 4.87
CA VAL A 18 -2.35 -0.26 5.37
C VAL A 18 -2.84 -0.16 6.81
N ARG A 19 -2.04 0.48 7.67
CA ARG A 19 -2.41 0.76 9.05
C ARG A 19 -2.08 2.20 9.41
N PRO A 20 -3.03 2.98 9.97
CA PRO A 20 -2.70 4.27 10.56
C PRO A 20 -1.80 4.08 11.79
N SER A 21 -0.86 4.99 12.01
CA SER A 21 -0.12 5.06 13.26
C SER A 21 -1.04 5.52 14.39
N GLY A 22 -0.85 4.97 15.60
CA GLY A 22 -1.59 5.41 16.77
C GLY A 22 -0.92 6.58 17.52
N THR A 23 0.31 6.92 17.14
CA THR A 23 1.18 7.85 17.89
C THR A 23 1.84 8.91 17.01
N GLU A 24 1.72 8.80 15.68
CA GLU A 24 2.29 9.74 14.73
C GLU A 24 1.21 10.12 13.73
N ASP A 25 1.35 11.31 13.14
CA ASP A 25 0.56 11.72 11.98
C ASP A 25 1.10 11.03 10.71
N ALA A 26 0.96 9.72 10.66
CA ALA A 26 1.51 8.89 9.59
C ALA A 26 0.68 7.64 9.35
N VAL A 27 0.68 7.18 8.10
CA VAL A 27 0.08 5.92 7.68
C VAL A 27 1.18 4.98 7.18
N ARG A 28 1.15 3.73 7.63
CA ARG A 28 2.15 2.71 7.26
C ARG A 28 1.55 1.75 6.24
N VAL A 29 2.32 1.51 5.18
CA VAL A 29 2.00 0.54 4.13
C VAL A 29 2.96 -0.62 4.27
N TYR A 30 2.42 -1.84 4.31
CA TYR A 30 3.19 -3.07 4.31
C TYR A 30 2.86 -3.84 3.04
N ALA A 31 3.89 -4.34 2.36
CA ALA A 31 3.76 -5.18 1.18
C ALA A 31 4.70 -6.39 1.27
N GLU A 32 4.21 -7.52 0.80
CA GLU A 32 4.99 -8.75 0.64
C GLU A 32 4.76 -9.30 -0.77
N ALA A 33 5.80 -9.91 -1.33
CA ALA A 33 5.78 -10.60 -2.62
C ALA A 33 6.90 -11.66 -2.66
N ASN A 34 6.94 -12.45 -3.73
CA ASN A 34 7.90 -13.54 -3.89
C ASN A 34 9.36 -13.06 -3.99
N ILE A 35 9.59 -11.84 -4.52
CA ILE A 35 10.91 -11.20 -4.57
C ILE A 35 10.82 -9.76 -4.07
N GLN A 36 11.94 -9.25 -3.59
CA GLN A 36 12.04 -7.92 -2.98
C GLN A 36 11.60 -6.81 -3.93
N GLU A 37 12.09 -6.82 -5.17
CA GLU A 37 11.71 -5.82 -6.20
C GLU A 37 10.19 -5.72 -6.36
N THR A 38 9.51 -6.86 -6.39
CA THR A 38 8.06 -6.92 -6.51
C THR A 38 7.34 -6.39 -5.26
N ALA A 39 7.88 -6.66 -4.07
CA ALA A 39 7.33 -6.14 -2.82
C ALA A 39 7.48 -4.62 -2.74
N ASP A 40 8.64 -4.10 -3.18
CA ASP A 40 8.93 -2.66 -3.21
C ASP A 40 8.03 -1.93 -4.22
N GLU A 41 7.86 -2.48 -5.43
CA GLU A 41 6.94 -1.94 -6.43
C GLU A 41 5.50 -1.92 -5.91
N LEU A 42 5.06 -2.99 -5.25
CA LEU A 42 3.73 -3.09 -4.66
C LEU A 42 3.54 -2.05 -3.54
N ALA A 43 4.50 -1.91 -2.63
CA ALA A 43 4.47 -0.92 -1.55
C ALA A 43 4.40 0.51 -2.11
N PHE A 44 5.22 0.83 -3.12
CA PHE A 44 5.27 2.15 -3.73
C PHE A 44 3.98 2.49 -4.47
N SER A 45 3.46 1.55 -5.28
CA SER A 45 2.19 1.75 -5.98
C SER A 45 1.04 1.95 -5.00
N PHE A 46 0.98 1.18 -3.91
CA PHE A 46 -0.08 1.32 -2.92
C PHE A 46 0.05 2.61 -2.10
N SER A 47 1.28 3.05 -1.80
CA SER A 47 1.52 4.33 -1.12
C SER A 47 0.98 5.52 -1.91
N LYS A 48 1.12 5.52 -3.24
CA LYS A 48 0.51 6.53 -4.12
C LYS A 48 -1.02 6.53 -4.08
N VAL A 49 -1.63 5.35 -4.01
CA VAL A 49 -3.08 5.23 -3.90
C VAL A 49 -3.55 5.76 -2.53
N VAL A 50 -2.84 5.40 -1.46
CA VAL A 50 -3.13 5.88 -0.11
C VAL A 50 -3.00 7.40 -0.01
N ASP A 51 -1.96 7.99 -0.60
CA ASP A 51 -1.75 9.44 -0.68
C ASP A 51 -2.93 10.15 -1.37
N GLN A 52 -3.35 9.65 -2.53
CA GLN A 52 -4.51 10.17 -3.26
C GLN A 52 -5.81 10.05 -2.46
N PHE A 53 -6.04 8.92 -1.79
CA PHE A 53 -7.29 8.67 -1.04
C PHE A 53 -7.38 9.45 0.27
N LEU A 54 -6.25 9.64 0.95
CA LEU A 54 -6.19 10.43 2.19
C LEU A 54 -6.20 11.93 1.92
N GLY A 55 -6.16 12.34 0.65
CA GLY A 55 -6.18 13.75 0.29
C GLY A 55 -4.88 14.46 0.68
N PHE A 56 -3.78 13.73 0.82
CA PHE A 56 -2.43 14.33 0.94
C PHE A 56 -1.98 15.01 -0.35
N SER A 57 -2.84 15.07 -1.37
CA SER A 57 -2.89 16.12 -2.40
C SER A 57 -3.02 17.50 -1.77
N SER A 58 -1.95 17.88 -1.07
CA SER A 58 -1.57 19.24 -0.75
C SER A 58 -1.27 19.91 -2.09
N SER A 59 -1.82 21.10 -2.24
CA SER A 59 -1.63 22.06 -3.34
C SER A 59 -0.22 22.14 -3.91
#